data_AF-A0A645HLF8-F1
#
_entry.id   AF-A0A645HLF8-F1
#
_cell.length_a   1.000
_cell.length_b   1.000
_cell.length_c   1.000
_cell.angle_alpha   90.00
_cell.angle_beta   90.00
_cell.angle_gamma   90.00
#
_symmetry.space_group_name_H-M   'P 1'
#
loop_
_entity.id
_entity.type
_entity.pdbx_description
1 polymer ?
#
loop_
_entity_poly.entity_id
_entity_poly.type
_entity_poly.pdbx_seq_one_letter_code
_entity_poly.pdbx_strand_id
1 'polypeptide(L)'
;MSLTADTTPDNIIVGGYITLDSDKSFSVNPTGTNAFTSTGSTLIQVAQLDITDFEKASQALKTVDAALNLINSQRSAFGAVQSRFEATINNLQTTSENLSASRSRIRDADFAAETANLTRTQILQQAGTAMLAQANSLPQQVLQLLG
;
A
#
# COMPACT_ATOMS: atom_id res chain seq x y z
N MET A 1 15.06 59.68 -54.67
CA MET A 1 15.83 59.32 -53.47
C MET A 1 15.16 58.10 -52.86
N SER A 2 15.60 56.89 -53.21
CA SER A 2 15.05 55.65 -52.67
C SER A 2 16.01 55.17 -51.59
N LEU A 3 15.54 55.18 -50.35
CA LEU A 3 16.26 54.55 -49.25
C LEU A 3 16.01 53.04 -49.38
N THR A 4 17.00 52.31 -49.88
CA THR A 4 17.02 50.85 -49.75
C THR A 4 17.30 50.53 -48.28
N ALA A 5 16.41 49.77 -47.65
CA ALA A 5 16.62 49.28 -46.31
C ALA A 5 17.93 48.50 -46.24
N ASP A 6 18.77 48.81 -45.26
CA ASP A 6 19.93 48.02 -44.92
C ASP A 6 19.47 46.64 -44.48
N THR A 7 19.64 45.65 -45.36
CA THR A 7 19.32 44.25 -45.08
C THR A 7 20.51 43.50 -44.48
N THR A 8 21.59 44.19 -44.09
CA THR A 8 22.65 43.52 -43.36
C THR A 8 22.15 43.25 -41.94
N PRO A 9 22.11 41.98 -41.49
CA PRO A 9 21.77 41.70 -40.10
C PRO A 9 22.85 42.31 -39.21
N ASP A 10 22.51 43.33 -38.44
CA ASP A 10 23.32 43.84 -37.34
C ASP A 10 23.56 42.69 -36.35
N ASN A 11 24.67 41.98 -36.52
CA ASN A 11 24.99 40.81 -35.72
C ASN A 11 25.60 41.29 -34.39
N ILE A 12 24.73 41.60 -33.42
CA ILE A 12 25.15 41.88 -32.05
C ILE A 12 25.60 40.57 -31.41
N ILE A 13 26.91 40.37 -31.30
CA ILE A 13 27.47 39.25 -30.54
C ILE A 13 27.48 39.63 -29.06
N VAL A 14 26.44 39.24 -28.32
CA VAL A 14 26.48 39.22 -26.86
C VAL A 14 27.12 37.90 -26.44
N GLY A 15 28.34 37.97 -25.89
CA GLY A 15 29.06 36.79 -25.40
C GLY A 15 28.48 36.28 -24.07
N GLY A 16 28.20 34.97 -24.01
CA GLY A 16 27.76 34.25 -22.81
C GLY A 16 27.57 32.77 -23.12
N TYR A 17 27.50 31.92 -22.09
CA TYR A 17 27.17 30.50 -22.22
C TYR A 17 25.82 30.22 -21.55
N ILE A 18 24.94 29.53 -22.29
CA ILE A 18 23.69 28.98 -21.77
C ILE A 18 23.87 27.47 -21.70
N THR A 19 23.71 26.89 -20.52
CA THR A 19 23.76 25.43 -20.32
C THR A 19 22.36 24.92 -20.00
N LEU A 20 21.94 23.86 -20.69
CA LEU A 20 20.66 23.19 -20.50
C LEU A 20 20.94 21.84 -19.83
N ASP A 21 20.47 21.65 -18.61
CA ASP A 21 20.72 20.48 -17.79
C ASP A 21 19.39 19.90 -17.27
N SER A 22 19.25 18.57 -17.29
CA SER A 22 18.06 17.86 -16.81
C SER A 22 18.40 16.42 -16.44
N ASP A 23 17.65 15.86 -15.50
CA ASP A 23 17.65 14.44 -15.13
C ASP A 23 16.98 13.53 -16.18
N LYS A 24 16.32 14.12 -17.19
CA LYS A 24 15.61 13.41 -18.26
C LYS A 24 16.00 13.94 -19.64
N SER A 25 15.71 13.15 -20.67
CA SER A 25 15.91 13.58 -22.06
C SER A 25 15.03 14.80 -22.36
N PHE A 26 15.66 15.83 -22.92
CA PHE A 26 14.99 17.01 -23.44
C PHE A 26 15.41 17.25 -24.90
N SER A 27 14.57 17.96 -25.64
CA SER A 27 14.90 18.46 -26.98
C SER A 27 14.55 19.94 -27.07
N VAL A 28 15.29 20.67 -27.89
CA VAL A 28 15.06 22.09 -28.15
C VAL A 28 14.64 22.20 -29.60
N ASN A 29 13.47 22.77 -29.88
CA ASN A 29 13.01 23.02 -31.25
C ASN A 29 13.19 24.50 -31.62
N PRO A 30 14.33 24.91 -32.20
CA PRO A 30 14.59 26.31 -32.55
C PRO A 30 13.68 26.75 -33.70
N THR A 31 12.95 27.84 -33.51
CA THR A 31 12.17 28.50 -34.58
C THR A 31 12.89 29.80 -34.97
N GLY A 32 13.91 29.71 -35.84
CA GLY A 32 14.74 30.86 -36.26
C GLY A 32 16.23 30.53 -36.42
N THR A 33 17.11 31.55 -36.34
CA THR A 33 18.57 31.38 -36.32
C THR A 33 18.97 30.56 -35.09
N ASN A 34 19.59 29.41 -35.30
CA ASN A 34 19.81 28.41 -34.27
C ASN A 34 21.00 28.80 -33.37
N ALA A 35 20.74 29.26 -32.15
CA ALA A 35 21.75 29.59 -31.15
C ALA A 35 22.33 28.35 -30.43
N PHE A 36 21.75 27.17 -30.66
CA PHE A 36 22.15 25.92 -30.02
C PHE A 36 22.73 24.95 -31.06
N THR A 37 23.90 24.40 -30.75
CA THR A 37 24.63 23.45 -31.62
C THR A 37 24.08 22.02 -31.55
N SER A 38 23.27 21.70 -30.53
CA SER A 38 22.56 20.42 -30.38
C SER A 38 21.07 20.65 -30.11
N THR A 39 20.23 19.92 -30.84
CA THR A 39 18.76 19.92 -30.73
C THR A 39 18.27 18.92 -29.68
N GLY A 40 19.14 18.05 -29.16
CA GLY A 40 18.80 16.99 -28.21
C GLY A 40 19.78 16.88 -27.04
N SER A 41 19.27 16.37 -25.92
CA SER A 41 20.04 16.06 -24.73
C SER A 41 20.97 14.86 -24.94
N THR A 42 22.22 14.99 -24.50
CA THR A 42 23.19 13.88 -24.42
C THR A 42 23.25 13.38 -22.98
N LEU A 43 23.02 12.08 -22.77
CA LEU A 43 23.12 11.48 -21.45
C LEU A 43 24.59 11.28 -21.05
N ILE A 44 25.03 11.91 -19.97
CA ILE A 44 26.31 11.63 -19.33
C ILE A 44 26.08 10.56 -18.27
N GLN A 45 26.64 9.37 -18.47
CA GLN A 45 26.50 8.26 -17.52
C GLN A 45 27.50 8.41 -16.37
N VAL A 46 27.10 8.02 -15.16
CA VAL A 46 28.00 8.00 -13.97
C VAL A 46 29.28 7.18 -14.24
N ALA A 47 29.18 6.12 -15.05
CA ALA A 47 30.33 5.27 -15.41
C ALA A 47 31.33 5.95 -16.38
N GLN A 48 30.95 7.06 -17.03
CA GLN A 48 31.77 7.76 -18.03
C GLN A 48 32.19 9.16 -17.54
N LEU A 49 32.14 9.41 -16.23
CA LEU A 49 32.55 10.67 -15.63
C LEU A 49 34.06 10.87 -15.74
N ASP A 50 34.44 12.07 -16.17
CA ASP A 50 35.80 12.54 -16.26
C ASP A 50 35.95 13.80 -15.39
N ILE A 51 37.02 13.87 -14.59
CA ILE A 51 37.28 14.94 -13.60
C ILE A 51 38.61 15.63 -13.90
N THR A 52 39.17 15.40 -15.09
CA THR A 52 40.48 15.95 -15.49
C THR A 52 40.49 17.47 -15.68
N ASP A 53 39.32 18.07 -15.90
CA ASP A 53 39.14 19.51 -16.08
C ASP A 53 38.11 20.04 -15.07
N PHE A 54 38.22 21.31 -14.68
CA PHE A 54 37.27 22.00 -13.81
C PHE A 54 35.84 21.95 -14.36
N GLU A 55 35.66 22.15 -15.67
CA GLU A 55 34.32 22.12 -16.28
C GLU A 55 33.72 20.70 -16.21
N LYS A 56 34.52 19.69 -16.53
CA LYS A 56 34.10 18.29 -16.47
C LYS A 56 33.81 17.84 -15.02
N ALA A 57 34.62 18.30 -14.06
CA ALA A 57 34.40 18.05 -12.64
C ALA A 57 33.08 18.65 -12.14
N SER A 58 32.72 19.86 -12.59
CA SER A 58 31.43 20.48 -12.25
C SER A 58 30.25 19.70 -12.85
N GLN A 59 30.36 19.25 -14.09
CA GLN A 59 29.35 18.41 -14.74
C GLN A 59 29.22 17.03 -14.08
N ALA A 60 30.34 16.46 -13.63
CA ALA A 60 30.39 15.22 -12.88
C ALA A 60 29.60 15.33 -11.56
N LEU A 61 29.80 16.40 -10.79
CA LEU A 61 29.04 16.64 -9.55
C LEU A 61 27.54 16.71 -9.82
N LYS A 62 27.10 17.47 -10.84
CA LYS A 62 25.68 17.56 -11.21
C LYS A 62 25.08 16.20 -11.57
N THR A 63 25.82 15.40 -12.34
CA THR A 63 25.39 14.06 -12.75
C THR A 63 25.22 13.13 -11.55
N VAL A 64 26.17 13.17 -10.60
CA VAL A 64 26.10 12.39 -9.35
C VAL A 64 24.94 12.86 -8.49
N ASP A 65 24.74 14.16 -8.31
CA ASP A 65 23.62 14.70 -7.54
C ASP A 65 22.27 14.27 -8.12
N ALA A 66 22.12 14.31 -9.44
CA ALA A 66 20.92 13.81 -10.12
C ALA A 66 20.72 12.30 -9.88
N ALA A 67 21.78 11.49 -9.97
CA ALA A 67 21.71 10.06 -9.71
C ALA A 67 21.35 9.75 -8.24
N LEU A 68 21.92 10.50 -7.30
CA LEU A 68 21.59 10.38 -5.87
C LEU A 68 20.15 10.79 -5.58
N ASN A 69 19.66 11.86 -6.21
CA ASN A 69 18.26 12.27 -6.10
C ASN A 69 17.30 11.18 -6.61
N LEU A 70 17.63 10.52 -7.73
CA LEU A 70 16.86 9.39 -8.23
C LEU A 70 16.83 8.23 -7.22
N ILE A 71 17.99 7.85 -6.68
CA ILE A 71 18.09 6.79 -5.66
C ILE A 71 17.28 7.16 -4.41
N ASN A 72 17.40 8.40 -3.94
CA ASN A 72 16.66 8.88 -2.77
C ASN A 72 15.15 8.88 -3.00
N SER A 73 14.69 9.24 -4.21
CA SER A 73 13.28 9.15 -4.60
C SER A 73 12.78 7.70 -4.55
N GLN A 74 13.54 6.75 -5.09
CA GLN A 74 13.19 5.32 -5.03
C GLN A 74 13.18 4.80 -3.59
N ARG A 75 14.18 5.16 -2.77
CA ARG A 75 14.21 4.81 -1.34
C ARG A 75 13.02 5.38 -0.58
N SER A 76 12.62 6.61 -0.88
CA SER A 76 11.43 7.24 -0.30
C SER A 76 10.15 6.48 -0.68
N ALA A 77 10.01 6.09 -1.95
CA ALA A 77 8.88 5.28 -2.41
C ALA A 77 8.83 3.92 -1.71
N PHE A 78 9.97 3.24 -1.54
CA PHE A 78 10.04 2.00 -0.77
C PHE A 78 9.69 2.19 0.71
N GLY A 79 10.15 3.28 1.33
CA GLY A 79 9.76 3.62 2.71
C GLY A 79 8.26 3.84 2.86
N ALA A 80 7.62 4.50 1.89
CA ALA A 80 6.17 4.69 1.88
C ALA A 80 5.42 3.34 1.74
N VAL A 81 5.90 2.45 0.87
CA VAL A 81 5.35 1.11 0.71
C VAL A 81 5.52 0.29 1.99
N GLN A 82 6.68 0.36 2.63
CA GLN A 82 6.93 -0.30 3.92
C GLN A 82 5.96 0.19 5.00
N SER A 83 5.78 1.50 5.15
CA SER A 83 4.82 2.08 6.10
C SER A 83 3.39 1.59 5.85
N ARG A 84 2.99 1.49 4.57
CA ARG A 84 1.70 0.92 4.20
C ARG A 84 1.58 -0.57 4.55
N PHE A 85 2.65 -1.36 4.37
CA PHE A 85 2.65 -2.76 4.79
C PHE A 85 2.53 -2.90 6.30
N GLU A 86 3.28 -2.12 7.09
CA GLU A 86 3.17 -2.11 8.55
C GLU A 86 1.76 -1.76 9.02
N ALA A 87 1.15 -0.71 8.46
CA ALA A 87 -0.23 -0.34 8.76
C ALA A 87 -1.24 -1.45 8.40
N THR A 88 -1.04 -2.10 7.26
CA THR A 88 -1.91 -3.21 6.81
C THR A 88 -1.76 -4.44 7.73
N ILE A 89 -0.54 -4.78 8.12
CA ILE A 89 -0.25 -5.89 9.04
C ILE A 89 -0.93 -5.65 10.39
N ASN A 90 -0.77 -4.45 10.96
CA ASN A 90 -1.40 -4.09 12.22
C ASN A 90 -2.94 -4.21 12.15
N ASN A 91 -3.54 -3.71 11.06
CA ASN A 91 -4.98 -3.83 10.85
C ASN A 91 -5.44 -5.29 10.72
N LEU A 92 -4.69 -6.11 9.98
CA LEU A 92 -4.98 -7.54 9.82
C LEU A 92 -4.85 -8.30 11.15
N GLN A 93 -3.87 -7.97 11.97
CA GLN A 93 -3.69 -8.59 13.28
C GLN A 93 -4.87 -8.28 14.20
N THR A 94 -5.31 -7.02 14.28
CA THR A 94 -6.51 -6.65 15.05
C THR A 94 -7.76 -7.34 14.52
N THR A 95 -7.93 -7.40 13.20
CA THR A 95 -9.06 -8.11 12.58
C THR A 95 -9.05 -9.61 12.90
N SER A 96 -7.87 -10.23 12.85
CA SER A 96 -7.68 -11.65 13.18
C SER A 96 -8.01 -11.94 14.64
N GLU A 97 -7.58 -11.08 15.56
CA GLU A 97 -7.89 -11.19 16.99
C GLU A 97 -9.40 -11.06 17.25
N ASN A 98 -10.04 -10.05 16.67
CA ASN A 98 -11.49 -9.86 16.77
C ASN A 98 -12.29 -11.03 16.19
N LEU A 99 -11.84 -11.58 15.05
CA LEU A 99 -12.47 -12.74 14.42
C LEU A 99 -12.28 -14.01 15.26
N SER A 100 -11.10 -14.22 15.83
CA SER A 100 -10.83 -15.32 16.76
C SER A 100 -11.72 -15.24 18.00
N ALA A 101 -11.80 -14.06 18.63
CA ALA A 101 -12.65 -13.82 19.80
C ALA A 101 -14.13 -14.05 19.48
N SER A 102 -14.60 -13.58 18.32
CA SER A 102 -15.98 -13.80 17.87
C SER A 102 -16.26 -15.29 17.63
N ARG A 103 -15.33 -16.01 17.00
CA ARG A 103 -15.44 -17.46 16.79
C ARG A 103 -15.46 -18.25 18.10
N SER A 104 -14.65 -17.85 19.09
CA SER A 104 -14.68 -18.45 20.43
C SER A 104 -16.06 -18.29 21.06
N ARG A 105 -16.61 -17.06 21.06
CA ARG A 105 -17.94 -16.78 21.63
C ARG A 105 -19.05 -17.58 20.96
N ILE A 106 -19.02 -17.72 19.63
CA ILE A 106 -19.99 -18.54 18.89
C ILE A 106 -19.87 -20.00 19.33
N ARG A 107 -18.65 -20.55 19.35
CA ARG A 107 -18.44 -21.95 19.76
C ARG A 107 -18.84 -22.21 21.21
N ASP A 108 -18.54 -21.29 22.12
CA ASP A 108 -18.90 -21.41 23.53
C ASP A 108 -20.43 -21.33 23.71
N ALA A 109 -21.11 -20.45 22.97
CA ALA A 109 -22.56 -20.35 22.98
C ALA A 109 -23.24 -21.60 22.40
N ASP A 110 -22.73 -22.14 21.29
CA ASP A 110 -23.23 -23.37 20.67
C ASP A 110 -23.06 -24.56 21.63
N PHE A 111 -21.89 -24.67 22.29
CA PHE A 111 -21.65 -25.72 23.28
C PHE A 111 -22.57 -25.61 24.50
N ALA A 112 -22.81 -24.39 24.98
CA ALA A 112 -23.75 -24.15 26.08
C ALA A 112 -25.19 -24.53 25.69
N ALA A 113 -25.63 -24.20 24.47
CA ALA A 113 -26.95 -24.55 23.95
C ALA A 113 -27.13 -26.07 23.80
N GLU A 114 -26.13 -26.77 23.24
CA GLU A 114 -26.15 -28.23 23.09
C GLU A 114 -26.16 -28.93 24.46
N THR A 115 -25.33 -28.47 25.40
CA THR A 115 -25.29 -29.01 26.77
C THR A 115 -26.62 -28.79 27.49
N ALA A 116 -27.26 -27.63 27.32
CA ALA A 116 -28.57 -27.35 27.88
C ALA A 116 -29.67 -28.26 27.28
N ASN A 117 -29.63 -28.52 25.97
CA ASN A 117 -30.55 -29.44 25.31
C ASN A 117 -30.34 -30.90 25.76
N LEU A 118 -29.09 -31.35 25.86
CA LEU A 118 -28.74 -32.65 26.41
C LEU A 118 -29.26 -32.80 27.84
N THR A 119 -29.01 -31.81 28.70
CA THR A 119 -29.48 -31.81 30.10
C THR A 119 -31.00 -31.82 30.18
N ARG A 120 -31.69 -30.98 29.39
CA ARG A 120 -33.16 -30.98 29.30
C ARG A 120 -33.68 -32.36 28.90
N THR A 121 -33.05 -33.00 27.92
CA THR A 121 -33.45 -34.32 27.43
C THR A 121 -33.25 -35.40 28.49
N GLN A 122 -32.13 -35.38 29.22
CA GLN A 122 -31.89 -36.30 30.34
C GLN A 122 -32.89 -36.10 31.48
N ILE A 123 -33.20 -34.86 31.86
CA ILE A 123 -34.21 -34.54 32.88
C ILE A 123 -35.59 -35.04 32.44
N LEU A 124 -35.98 -34.83 31.17
CA LEU A 124 -37.26 -35.33 30.66
C LEU A 124 -37.33 -36.86 30.66
N GLN A 125 -36.24 -37.56 30.37
CA GLN A 125 -36.19 -39.01 30.45
C GLN A 125 -36.33 -39.51 31.89
N GLN A 126 -35.61 -38.91 32.84
CA GLN A 126 -35.72 -39.26 34.27
C GLN A 126 -37.08 -38.90 34.86
N ALA A 127 -37.65 -37.75 34.50
CA ALA A 127 -38.98 -37.35 34.90
C ALA A 127 -40.06 -38.25 34.26
N GLY A 128 -39.89 -38.65 33.00
CA GLY A 128 -40.80 -39.57 32.31
C GLY A 128 -40.87 -40.93 32.98
N THR A 129 -39.73 -41.51 33.38
CA THR A 129 -39.70 -42.79 34.10
C THR A 129 -40.28 -42.67 35.52
N ALA A 130 -39.97 -41.60 36.25
CA ALA A 130 -40.53 -41.33 37.57
C ALA A 130 -42.06 -41.06 37.52
N MET A 131 -42.52 -40.29 36.53
CA MET A 131 -43.94 -40.02 36.29
C MET A 131 -44.69 -41.29 35.89
N LEU A 132 -44.10 -42.15 35.05
CA LEU A 132 -44.68 -43.45 34.73
C LEU A 132 -44.74 -44.35 35.98
N ALA A 133 -43.71 -44.37 36.81
CA ALA A 133 -43.73 -45.12 38.05
C ALA A 133 -44.81 -44.61 39.03
N GLN A 134 -44.96 -43.29 39.15
CA GLN A 134 -46.00 -42.64 39.97
C GLN A 134 -47.41 -42.87 39.42
N ALA A 135 -47.58 -42.83 38.10
CA ALA A 135 -48.86 -43.09 37.44
C ALA A 135 -49.28 -44.57 37.53
N ASN A 136 -48.31 -45.50 37.63
CA ASN A 136 -48.59 -46.93 37.82
C ASN A 136 -48.88 -47.30 39.29
N SER A 137 -48.38 -46.52 40.27
CA SER A 137 -48.65 -46.76 41.70
C SER A 137 -49.95 -46.12 42.20
N LEU A 138 -50.43 -45.06 41.55
CA LEU A 138 -51.69 -44.39 41.88
C LEU A 138 -52.93 -45.32 41.82
N PRO A 139 -53.12 -46.18 40.80
CA PRO A 139 -54.28 -47.07 40.71
C PRO A 139 -54.33 -48.12 41.82
N GLN A 140 -53.16 -48.60 42.29
CA GLN A 140 -53.07 -49.56 43.38
C GLN A 140 -53.50 -48.95 44.72
N GLN A 141 -53.25 -47.66 44.93
CA GLN A 141 -53.74 -46.95 46.11
C GLN A 141 -55.26 -46.75 46.08
N VAL A 142 -55.86 -46.52 44.91
CA VAL A 142 -57.32 -46.40 44.78
C VAL A 142 -58.02 -47.74 45.01
N LEU A 143 -57.42 -48.86 44.59
CA LEU A 143 -57.96 -50.20 44.86
C LEU A 143 -57.94 -50.57 46.37
N GLN A 144 -56.97 -50.06 47.14
CA GLN A 144 -56.97 -50.21 48.61
C GLN A 144 -58.05 -49.38 49.31
N LEU A 145 -58.65 -48.41 48.64
CA LEU A 145 -59.74 -47.58 49.17
C LEU A 145 -61.13 -48.09 48.72
N LEU A 146 -61.19 -49.10 47.85
CA LEU A 146 -62.44 -49.70 47.36
C LEU A 146 -62.63 -51.17 47.79
N GLY A 147 -61.63 -51.81 48.39
CA GLY A 147 -61.71 -53.14 48.99
C GLY A 147 -61.68 -53.08 50.50
#